data_AF-A0A1I2CUY1-F1
#
_entry.id   AF-A0A1I2CUY1-F1
#
_cell.length_a   1.000
_cell.length_b   1.000
_cell.length_c   1.000
_cell.angle_alpha   90.00
_cell.angle_beta   90.00
_cell.angle_gamma   90.00
#
_symmetry.space_group_name_H-M   'P 1'
#
loop_
_entity.id
_entity.type
_entity.pdbx_description
1 polymer ?
#
loop_
_entity_poly.entity_id
_entity_poly.type
_entity_poly.pdbx_seq_one_letter_code
_entity_poly.pdbx_strand_id
1 'polypeptide(L)' 'MFVSPEARRMGLAQNILRELELWAHDLGYLFSVLETLLKQKEAIALYQKTGYTIVDNYEPYVGLDNSICMEKQI' A
#
# COMPACT_ATOMS: atom_id res chain seq x y z
N MET A 1 -0.99 1.28 6.92
CA MET A 1 0.20 1.31 7.83
C MET A 1 0.41 2.71 8.39
N PHE A 2 1.07 2.84 9.54
CA PHE A 2 1.43 4.13 10.16
C PHE A 2 2.84 4.04 10.76
N VAL A 3 3.60 5.14 10.67
CA VAL A 3 4.88 5.32 11.35
C VAL A 3 4.83 6.65 12.09
N SER A 4 5.21 6.65 13.37
CA SER A 4 5.21 7.86 14.19
C SER A 4 6.12 8.93 13.54
N PRO A 5 5.76 10.22 13.62
CA PRO A 5 6.53 11.30 13.00
C PRO A 5 8.03 11.26 13.31
N GLU A 6 8.39 10.90 14.54
CA GLU A 6 9.76 10.84 15.06
C GLU A 6 10.60 9.74 14.40
N ALA A 7 9.95 8.71 13.85
CA ALA A 7 10.59 7.54 13.23
C ALA A 7 10.46 7.52 11.69
N ARG A 8 9.95 8.60 11.07
CA ARG A 8 9.81 8.68 9.60
C ARG A 8 11.15 8.85 8.90
N ARG A 9 11.18 8.51 7.61
CA ARG A 9 12.36 8.56 6.72
C ARG A 9 13.51 7.61 7.10
N MET A 10 13.26 6.67 8.01
CA MET A 10 14.20 5.60 8.39
C MET A 10 13.98 4.29 7.61
N GLY A 11 13.11 4.29 6.59
CA GLY A 11 12.79 3.08 5.80
C GLY A 11 11.83 2.09 6.47
N LEU A 12 11.35 2.36 7.69
CA LEU A 12 10.52 1.43 8.47
C LEU A 12 9.26 0.97 7.73
N ALA A 13 8.51 1.89 7.11
CA ALA A 13 7.29 1.52 6.39
C ALA A 13 7.57 0.59 5.20
N GLN A 14 8.69 0.81 4.49
CA GLN A 14 9.10 -0.04 3.37
C GLN A 14 9.53 -1.42 3.86
N ASN A 15 10.25 -1.50 4.99
CA ASN A 15 10.65 -2.77 5.58
C ASN A 15 9.43 -3.57 6.02
N ILE A 16 8.50 -2.95 6.77
CA ILE A 16 7.26 -3.59 7.20
C ILE A 16 6.46 -4.09 5.99
N LEU A 17 6.31 -3.27 4.96
CA LEU A 17 5.60 -3.66 3.74
C LEU A 17 6.23 -4.89 3.09
N ARG A 18 7.56 -4.89 2.91
CA ARG A 18 8.29 -6.01 2.31
C ARG A 18 8.10 -7.31 3.10
N GLU A 19 8.19 -7.27 4.43
CA GLU A 19 8.00 -8.47 5.25
C GLU A 19 6.56 -9.01 5.13
N LEU A 20 5.56 -8.14 5.04
CA LEU A 20 4.17 -8.55 4.79
C LEU A 20 3.99 -9.16 3.40
N GLU A 21 4.59 -8.58 2.37
CA GLU A 21 4.56 -9.10 1.00
C GLU A 21 5.23 -10.49 0.92
N LEU A 22 6.40 -10.66 1.53
CA LEU A 22 7.10 -11.95 1.59
C LEU A 22 6.24 -13.00 2.30
N TRP A 23 5.62 -12.64 3.42
CA TRP A 23 4.76 -13.57 4.14
C TRP A 23 3.52 -13.95 3.32
N ALA A 24 2.91 -13.00 2.62
CA ALA A 24 1.78 -13.28 1.75
C ALA A 24 2.17 -14.18 0.56
N HIS A 25 3.34 -13.96 -0.04
CA HIS A 25 3.89 -14.86 -1.07
C HIS A 25 4.08 -16.29 -0.52
N ASP A 26 4.64 -16.45 0.68
CA ASP A 26 4.83 -17.77 1.32
C ASP A 26 3.51 -18.50 1.61
N LEU A 27 2.41 -17.75 1.78
CA LEU A 27 1.05 -18.29 1.91
C LEU A 27 0.40 -18.61 0.56
N GLY A 28 1.06 -18.34 -0.56
CA GLY A 28 0.57 -18.60 -1.91
C GLY A 28 -0.31 -17.49 -2.50
N TYR A 29 -0.29 -16.28 -1.93
CA TYR A 29 -0.94 -15.13 -2.56
C TYR A 29 -0.11 -14.61 -3.73
N LEU A 30 -0.79 -14.16 -4.80
CA LEU A 30 -0.15 -13.70 -6.03
C LEU A 30 0.02 -12.18 -6.09
N PHE A 31 -0.79 -11.46 -5.32
CA PHE A 31 -0.80 -10.01 -5.31
C PHE A 31 -1.25 -9.47 -3.95
N SER A 32 -0.85 -8.24 -3.68
CA SER A 32 -1.31 -7.43 -2.56
C SER A 32 -2.15 -6.26 -3.09
N VAL A 33 -3.26 -5.98 -2.42
CA VAL A 33 -4.08 -4.79 -2.65
C VAL A 33 -4.16 -3.95 -1.39
N LEU A 34 -4.39 -2.65 -1.57
CA LEU A 34 -4.62 -1.72 -0.48
C LEU A 34 -5.53 -0.58 -0.92
N GLU A 35 -6.07 0.15 0.05
CA GLU A 35 -6.73 1.42 -0.14
C GLU A 35 -6.04 2.50 0.72
N THR A 36 -6.04 3.73 0.21
CA THR A 36 -5.69 4.92 1.00
C THR A 36 -6.45 6.15 0.50
N LEU A 37 -6.71 7.09 1.40
CA LEU A 37 -7.31 8.36 1.03
C LEU A 37 -6.40 9.17 0.09
N LEU A 38 -7.00 9.85 -0.90
CA LEU A 38 -6.34 10.72 -1.89
C LEU A 38 -5.43 11.79 -1.25
N LYS A 39 -5.74 12.22 -0.02
CA LYS A 39 -4.97 13.21 0.74
C LYS A 39 -3.68 12.67 1.36
N GLN A 40 -3.51 11.34 1.47
CA GLN A 40 -2.35 10.70 2.09
C GLN A 40 -1.20 10.58 1.08
N LYS A 41 -0.67 11.72 0.63
CA LYS A 41 0.31 11.78 -0.47
C LYS A 41 1.58 10.99 -0.18
N GLU A 42 2.04 10.97 1.06
CA GLU A 42 3.23 10.20 1.47
C GLU A 42 3.00 8.69 1.39
N ALA A 43 1.79 8.22 1.72
CA ALA A 43 1.44 6.81 1.62
C ALA A 43 1.36 6.39 0.14
N ILE A 44 0.67 7.17 -0.69
CA ILE A 44 0.58 6.93 -2.13
C ILE A 44 1.99 6.87 -2.76
N ALA A 45 2.84 7.84 -2.45
CA ALA A 45 4.21 7.88 -2.96
C ALA A 45 5.06 6.68 -2.48
N LEU A 46 4.90 6.24 -1.23
CA LEU A 46 5.55 5.02 -0.72
C LEU A 46 5.16 3.81 -1.57
N TYR A 47 3.86 3.57 -1.73
CA TYR A 47 3.37 2.38 -2.44
C TYR A 47 3.77 2.38 -3.91
N GLN A 48 3.65 3.52 -4.61
CA GLN A 48 4.12 3.67 -5.99
C GLN A 48 5.62 3.38 -6.11
N LYS A 49 6.44 3.91 -5.19
CA LYS A 49 7.89 3.65 -5.17
C LYS A 49 8.23 2.18 -4.94
N THR A 50 7.37 1.45 -4.23
CA THR A 50 7.56 0.01 -3.95
C THR A 50 6.95 -0.91 -5.01
N GLY A 51 6.42 -0.35 -6.11
CA GLY A 51 5.92 -1.11 -7.27
C GLY A 51 4.41 -1.29 -7.33
N TYR A 52 3.64 -0.63 -6.45
CA TYR A 52 2.19 -0.64 -6.56
C TYR A 52 1.71 0.30 -7.67
N THR A 53 0.70 -0.14 -8.41
CA THR A 53 0.01 0.65 -9.43
C THR A 53 -1.40 1.00 -8.96
N ILE A 54 -1.89 2.19 -9.33
CA ILE A 54 -3.28 2.57 -9.08
C ILE A 54 -4.18 1.69 -9.95
N VAL A 55 -5.26 1.18 -9.36
CA VAL A 55 -6.29 0.38 -10.02
C VAL A 55 -7.66 0.98 -9.74
N ASP A 56 -8.68 0.46 -10.42
CA ASP A 56 -10.06 0.80 -10.09
C ASP A 56 -10.35 0.46 -8.63
N ASN A 57 -11.15 1.31 -7.97
CA ASN A 57 -11.53 1.06 -6.59
C ASN A 57 -12.33 -0.25 -6.50
N TYR A 58 -11.89 -1.15 -5.63
CA TYR A 58 -12.60 -2.40 -5.32
C TYR A 58 -13.54 -2.19 -4.13
N GLU A 59 -14.53 -3.08 -3.97
CA GLU A 59 -15.50 -3.01 -2.87
C GLU A 59 -14.82 -3.06 -1.49
N PRO A 60 -15.21 -2.23 -0.51
CA PRO A 60 -16.39 -1.35 -0.50
C PRO A 60 -16.12 0.09 -0.99
N TYR A 61 -15.00 0.32 -1.69
CA TYR A 61 -14.54 1.67 -2.07
C TYR A 61 -15.00 2.12 -3.45
N VAL A 62 -15.80 1.29 -4.15
CA VAL A 62 -16.40 1.64 -5.45
C VAL A 62 -17.20 2.93 -5.32
N GLY A 63 -16.94 3.89 -6.20
CA GLY A 63 -17.62 5.20 -6.20
C GLY A 63 -17.16 6.18 -5.12
N LEU A 64 -16.16 5.84 -4.30
CA LEU A 64 -15.59 6.77 -3.32
C LEU A 64 -14.44 7.58 -3.94
N ASP A 65 -14.73 8.78 -4.40
CA ASP A 65 -13.77 9.68 -5.08
C ASP A 65 -12.55 10.08 -4.21
N ASN A 66 -12.68 9.97 -2.89
CA ASN A 66 -11.61 10.27 -1.95
C ASN A 66 -10.70 9.07 -1.66
N SER A 67 -11.00 7.89 -2.20
CA SER A 67 -10.27 6.64 -1.98
C SER A 67 -9.44 6.30 -3.21
N ILE A 68 -8.21 5.83 -3.00
CA ILE A 68 -7.33 5.30 -4.05
C ILE A 68 -7.00 3.85 -3.69
N CYS A 69 -7.41 2.94 -4.55
CA CYS A 69 -6.98 1.55 -4.50
C CYS A 69 -5.71 1.34 -5.34
N MET A 70 -4.85 0.46 -4.85
CA MET A 70 -3.61 0.10 -5.53
C MET A 70 -3.34 -1.40 -5.41
N GLU A 71 -2.65 -1.96 -6.39
CA GLU A 71 -2.22 -3.36 -6.39
C GLU A 71 -0.75 -3.52 -6.73
N LYS A 72 -0.18 -4.65 -6.32
CA LYS A 72 1.16 -5.10 -6.71
C LYS A 72 1.19 -6.63 -6.75
N GLN A 73 1.78 -7.22 -7.80
CA GLN A 73 2.12 -8.65 -7.82
C GLN A 73 3.26 -8.93 -6.84
N ILE A 74 3.10 -9.92 -5.95
CA ILE A 74 4.04 -10.23 -4.86
C ILE A 74 4.61 -11.64 -4.95
#